data_AF-A0A8J8CKY0-F1
#
_entry.id   AF-A0A8J8CKY0-F1
#
_cell.length_a   1.000
_cell.length_b   1.000
_cell.length_c   1.000
_cell.angle_alpha   90.00
_cell.angle_beta   90.00
_cell.angle_gamma   90.00
#
_symmetry.space_group_name_H-M   'P 1'
#
loop_
_entity.id
_entity.type
_entity.pdbx_description
1 polymer ?
#
loop_
_entity_poly.entity_id
_entity_poly.type
_entity_poly.pdbx_seq_one_letter_code
_entity_poly.pdbx_strand_id
1 'polypeptide(L)' 'MTLAEVLPAARQLSAPEKLRLIRILAEDLDMVEDISPLEPFKTYDLPTPYDSFGAGAVLMEALEQSKLNQS' A
#
# COMPACT_ATOMS: atom_id res chain seq x y z
N MET A 1 12.52 -22.10 -10.53
CA MET A 1 12.69 -22.43 -9.11
C MET A 1 11.34 -22.83 -8.55
N THR A 2 11.29 -23.92 -7.79
CA THR A 2 10.06 -24.37 -7.14
C THR A 2 10.08 -23.96 -5.66
N LEU A 3 8.90 -23.80 -5.05
CA LEU A 3 8.82 -23.52 -3.60
C LEU A 3 9.55 -24.56 -2.75
N ALA A 4 9.55 -25.82 -3.21
CA ALA A 4 10.27 -26.92 -2.57
C ALA A 4 11.80 -26.72 -2.53
N GLU A 5 12.37 -26.00 -3.50
CA GLU A 5 13.80 -25.69 -3.57
C GLU A 5 14.18 -24.50 -2.68
N VAL A 6 13.26 -23.55 -2.45
CA VAL A 6 13.53 -22.30 -1.72
C VAL A 6 13.27 -22.43 -0.22
N LEU A 7 12.32 -23.29 0.18
CA LEU A 7 11.92 -23.49 1.57
C LEU A 7 13.08 -23.90 2.51
N PRO A 8 14.00 -24.82 2.11
CA PRO A 8 15.14 -25.19 2.94
C PRO A 8 16.09 -24.01 3.20
N ALA A 9 16.35 -23.18 2.18
CA ALA A 9 17.19 -22.00 2.31
C ALA A 9 16.56 -20.94 3.22
N ALA A 10 15.26 -20.69 3.07
CA ALA A 10 14.53 -19.77 3.95
C ALA A 10 14.51 -20.22 5.42
N ARG A 11 14.55 -21.53 5.68
CA ARG A 11 14.61 -22.07 7.05
C ARG A 11 15.96 -21.86 7.73
N GLN A 12 17.06 -21.80 6.97
CA GLN A 12 18.42 -21.59 7.49
C GLN A 12 18.69 -20.14 7.89
N LEU A 13 17.85 -19.20 7.46
CA LEU A 13 17.95 -17.79 7.84
C LEU A 13 17.79 -17.59 9.35
N SER A 14 18.52 -16.62 9.89
CA SER A 14 18.34 -16.14 11.25
C SER A 14 16.97 -15.46 11.42
N ALA A 15 16.50 -15.31 12.66
CA ALA A 15 15.24 -14.62 12.96
C ALA A 15 15.09 -13.23 12.30
N PRO A 16 16.08 -12.31 12.36
CA PRO A 16 15.95 -11.00 11.70
C PRO A 16 15.93 -11.10 10.17
N GLU A 17 16.63 -12.06 9.59
CA GLU A 17 16.64 -12.29 8.14
C GLU A 17 15.31 -12.86 7.65
N LYS A 18 14.66 -13.73 8.43
CA LYS A 18 13.31 -14.22 8.14
C LYS A 18 12.30 -13.09 8.12
N LEU A 19 12.38 -12.16 9.08
CA LEU A 19 11.51 -10.98 9.12
C LEU A 19 11.74 -10.07 7.90
N ARG A 20 13.00 -9.87 7.48
CA ARG A 20 13.31 -9.13 6.24
C ARG A 20 12.75 -9.82 5.00
N LEU A 21 12.91 -11.14 4.90
CA LEU A 21 12.39 -11.92 3.77
C LEU A 21 10.87 -11.81 3.69
N ILE A 22 10.15 -11.93 4.81
CA ILE A 22 8.69 -11.76 4.86
C ILE A 22 8.30 -10.37 4.36
N ARG A 23 9.03 -9.33 4.78
CA ARG A 23 8.75 -7.95 4.38
C ARG A 23 8.95 -7.73 2.88
N ILE A 24 10.05 -8.23 2.30
CA ILE A 24 10.30 -8.16 0.86
C ILE A 24 9.20 -8.88 0.09
N LEU A 25 8.80 -10.09 0.53
CA LEU A 25 7.75 -10.85 -0.13
C LEU A 25 6.37 -10.17 -0.03
N ALA A 26 6.09 -9.48 1.07
CA ALA A 26 4.88 -8.68 1.21
C ALA A 26 4.91 -7.46 0.28
N GLU A 27 6.02 -6.72 0.23
CA GLU A 27 6.22 -5.59 -0.67
C GLU A 27 6.12 -6.01 -2.15
N ASP A 28 6.69 -7.16 -2.51
CA ASP A 28 6.59 -7.72 -3.86
C ASP A 28 5.14 -8.09 -4.21
N LEU A 29 4.38 -8.68 -3.26
CA LEU A 29 2.96 -9.01 -3.45
C LEU A 29 2.09 -7.76 -3.58
N ASP A 30 2.37 -6.72 -2.81
CA ASP A 30 1.68 -5.43 -2.89
C ASP A 30 2.01 -4.70 -4.21
N MET A 31 3.21 -4.87 -4.77
CA MET A 31 3.57 -4.37 -6.10
C MET A 31 2.89 -5.11 -7.27
N VAL A 32 2.30 -6.29 -7.04
CA VAL A 32 1.54 -7.01 -8.09
C VAL A 32 0.15 -6.40 -8.29
N GLU A 33 -0.37 -5.64 -7.31
CA GLU A 33 -1.49 -4.77 -7.60
C GLU A 33 -1.01 -3.68 -8.57
N ASP A 34 -1.58 -3.66 -9.78
CA ASP A 34 -1.32 -2.67 -10.84
C ASP A 34 -1.90 -1.30 -10.46
N ILE A 35 -1.58 -0.84 -9.25
CA ILE A 35 -1.70 0.54 -8.82
C ILE A 35 -0.48 1.29 -9.31
N SER A 36 -0.29 1.31 -10.63
CA SER A 36 0.57 2.28 -11.28
C SER A 36 0.07 3.67 -10.86
N PRO A 37 0.83 4.44 -10.05
CA PRO A 37 0.24 5.51 -9.22
C PRO A 37 -0.49 6.54 -10.08
N LEU A 38 0.08 6.91 -11.22
CA LEU A 38 -0.55 7.58 -12.35
C LEU A 38 0.38 7.34 -13.56
N GLU A 39 -0.18 7.12 -14.75
CA GLU A 39 0.61 6.98 -15.98
C GLU A 39 1.19 8.35 -16.38
N PRO A 40 2.49 8.44 -16.71
CA PRO A 40 3.07 9.67 -17.24
C PRO A 40 2.31 10.13 -18.48
N PHE A 41 2.04 11.44 -18.56
CA PHE A 41 1.35 12.08 -19.69
C PHE A 41 -0.11 11.65 -19.91
N LYS A 42 -0.72 10.94 -18.95
CA LYS A 42 -2.16 10.65 -18.98
C LYS A 42 -2.96 11.78 -18.36
N THR A 43 -3.98 12.24 -19.08
CA THR A 43 -5.01 13.12 -18.53
C THR A 43 -6.03 12.28 -17.80
N TYR A 44 -6.26 12.60 -16.53
CA TYR A 44 -7.28 11.97 -15.70
C TYR A 44 -8.44 12.95 -15.53
N ASP A 45 -9.63 12.52 -15.93
CA ASP A 45 -10.85 13.27 -15.65
C ASP A 45 -11.22 13.06 -14.18
N LEU A 46 -10.87 14.02 -13.33
CA LEU A 46 -11.37 14.02 -11.97
C LEU A 46 -12.81 14.51 -11.98
N PRO A 47 -13.79 13.70 -11.51
CA PRO A 47 -15.11 14.22 -11.25
C PRO A 47 -14.96 15.24 -10.13
N THR A 48 -15.05 16.53 -10.47
CA THR A 48 -15.24 17.56 -9.45
C THR A 48 -16.68 17.41 -8.97
N PRO A 49 -16.90 17.15 -7.67
CA PRO A 49 -18.25 17.05 -7.16
C PRO A 49 -18.90 18.43 -7.26
N TYR A 50 -19.71 18.65 -8.31
CA TYR A 50 -20.48 19.87 -8.50
C TYR A 50 -21.41 20.05 -7.30
N ASP A 51 -21.59 21.29 -6.83
CA ASP A 51 -22.36 21.64 -5.63
C ASP A 51 -21.93 21.00 -4.30
N SER A 52 -20.74 20.39 -4.22
CA SER A 52 -20.23 19.82 -2.96
C SER A 52 -19.45 20.83 -2.11
N PHE A 53 -20.07 21.98 -1.87
CA PHE A 53 -19.52 23.03 -1.02
C PHE A 53 -19.28 22.50 0.39
N GLY A 54 -18.11 22.79 0.96
CA GLY A 54 -17.77 22.37 2.32
C GLY A 54 -17.40 20.89 2.49
N ALA A 55 -17.52 20.05 1.45
CA ALA A 55 -17.10 18.65 1.52
C ALA A 55 -15.61 18.50 1.91
N GLY A 56 -14.76 19.46 1.47
CA GLY A 56 -13.36 19.50 1.86
C GLY A 56 -13.16 19.73 3.37
N ALA A 57 -13.99 20.56 4.01
CA ALA A 57 -13.90 20.80 5.45
C ALA A 57 -14.31 19.55 6.25
N VAL A 58 -15.40 18.90 5.85
CA VAL A 58 -15.88 17.64 6.46
C VAL A 58 -14.84 16.53 6.31
N LEU A 59 -14.21 16.42 5.14
CA LEU A 59 -13.15 15.44 4.90
C LEU A 59 -11.94 15.69 5.81
N MET A 60 -11.51 16.95 5.96
CA MET A 60 -10.39 17.30 6.84
C MET A 60 -10.69 16.98 8.30
N GLU A 61 -11.90 17.26 8.79
CA GLU A 61 -12.31 16.93 10.15
C GLU A 61 -12.31 15.41 10.39
N ALA A 62 -12.88 14.63 9.47
CA ALA A 62 -12.88 13.18 9.55
C ALA A 62 -11.46 12.59 9.54
N LEU A 63 -10.55 13.18 8.75
CA LEU A 63 -9.17 12.73 8.64
C LEU A 63 -8.39 13.01 9.94
N GLU A 64 -8.56 14.17 10.56
CA GLU A 64 -7.97 14.46 11.87
C GLU A 64 -8.52 13.54 12.98
N GLN A 65 -9.83 13.27 12.99
CA GLN A 65 -10.44 12.29 13.91
C GLN A 65 -9.87 10.89 13.71
N SER A 66 -9.62 10.48 12.46
CA SER A 66 -9.02 9.17 12.17
C SER A 66 -7.59 9.04 12.71
N LYS A 67 -6.79 10.11 12.65
CA LYS A 67 -5.43 10.14 13.20
C LYS A 67 -5.44 10.04 14.73
N LEU A 68 -6.37 10.73 15.39
CA LEU A 68 -6.54 10.69 16.84
C LEU A 68 -7.00 9.32 17.35
N ASN A 69 -7.77 8.57 16.55
CA ASN A 69 -8.26 7.24 16.89
C ASN A 69 -7.25 6.11 16.63
N GLN A 70 -6.11 6.39 15.98
CA GLN A 70 -5.04 5.42 15.68
C GLN A 70 -3.82 5.53 16.62
N SER A 71 -3.88 6.41 17.62
CA SER A 71 -2.88 6.57 18.69
C SER A 71 -3.39 6.05 20.03
#